data_AF-A0A6P1JB73-F1
#
_entry.id   AF-A0A6P1JB73-F1
#
_cell.length_a   1.000
_cell.length_b   1.000
_cell.length_c   1.000
_cell.angle_alpha   90.00
_cell.angle_beta   90.00
_cell.angle_gamma   90.00
#
_symmetry.space_group_name_H-M   'P 1'
#
loop_
_entity.id
_entity.type
_entity.pdbx_description
1 polymer ?
#
loop_
_entity_poly.entity_id
_entity_poly.type
_entity_poly.pdbx_seq_one_letter_code
_entity_poly.pdbx_strand_id
1 'polypeptide(L)'
;MITDAALRQALSPVFEEMLTERECASLRVSFTRLFIDGSERPLRADERLDDGDVRVHWQILGESGSARALQPGTDLADFARAVQSDLQDFIAESSFGWGLLRGPRSSL
;
A
#
# COMPACT_ATOMS: atom_id res chain seq x y z
N MET A 1 17.37 7.39 2.12
CA MET A 1 16.58 8.03 1.05
C MET A 1 15.58 6.99 0.56
N ILE A 2 14.29 7.25 0.73
CA ILE A 2 13.24 6.38 0.22
C ILE A 2 12.77 6.98 -1.12
N THR A 3 12.52 6.13 -2.11
CA THR A 3 12.05 6.48 -3.46
C THR A 3 10.78 5.68 -3.80
N ASP A 4 10.08 6.02 -4.88
CA ASP A 4 8.95 5.21 -5.39
C ASP A 4 9.35 3.75 -5.60
N ALA A 5 10.54 3.50 -6.16
CA ALA A 5 11.05 2.15 -6.36
C ALA A 5 11.27 1.41 -5.03
N ALA A 6 11.81 2.09 -4.01
CA ALA A 6 12.00 1.48 -2.69
C ALA A 6 10.66 1.18 -2.01
N LEU A 7 9.65 2.05 -2.16
CA LEU A 7 8.30 1.79 -1.66
C LEU A 7 7.68 0.57 -2.34
N ARG A 8 7.76 0.48 -3.67
CA ARG A 8 7.28 -0.69 -4.42
C ARG A 8 7.95 -1.97 -3.96
N GLN A 9 9.27 -1.94 -3.80
CA GLN A 9 10.02 -3.09 -3.34
C GLN A 9 9.60 -3.51 -1.92
N ALA A 10 9.39 -2.55 -1.02
CA ALA A 10 8.97 -2.84 0.35
C ALA A 10 7.54 -3.39 0.43
N LEU A 11 6.64 -2.97 -0.47
CA LEU A 11 5.24 -3.39 -0.47
C LEU A 11 4.94 -4.62 -1.33
N SER A 12 5.81 -5.00 -2.27
CA SER A 12 5.61 -6.19 -3.12
C SER A 12 5.28 -7.45 -2.31
N PRO A 13 6.03 -7.78 -1.23
CA PRO A 13 5.73 -8.97 -0.43
C PRO A 13 4.33 -8.93 0.22
N VAL A 14 3.88 -7.75 0.65
CA VAL A 14 2.55 -7.58 1.25
C VAL A 14 1.45 -7.98 0.26
N PHE A 15 1.53 -7.47 -0.98
CA PHE A 15 0.55 -7.79 -2.02
C PHE A 15 0.65 -9.25 -2.46
N GLU A 16 1.86 -9.79 -2.62
CA GLU A 16 2.09 -11.18 -3.01
C GLU A 16 1.55 -12.18 -1.98
N GLU A 17 1.69 -11.87 -0.68
CA GLU A 17 1.18 -12.72 0.39
C GLU A 17 -0.34 -12.66 0.52
N MET A 18 -0.93 -11.48 0.41
CA MET A 18 -2.35 -11.28 0.71
C MET A 18 -3.28 -11.51 -0.48
N LEU A 19 -2.80 -11.34 -1.71
CA LEU A 19 -3.62 -11.45 -2.90
C LEU A 19 -3.53 -12.86 -3.50
N THR A 20 -4.61 -13.30 -4.12
CA THR A 20 -4.61 -14.42 -5.05
C THR A 20 -3.95 -14.00 -6.36
N GLU A 21 -3.58 -14.98 -7.19
CA GLU A 21 -2.97 -14.69 -8.51
C GLU A 21 -3.85 -13.78 -9.36
N ARG A 22 -5.17 -13.99 -9.36
CA ARG A 22 -6.13 -13.18 -10.13
C ARG A 22 -6.20 -11.74 -9.63
N GLU A 23 -6.25 -11.54 -8.33
CA GLU A 23 -6.30 -10.19 -7.73
C GLU A 23 -4.97 -9.46 -7.98
N CYS A 24 -3.85 -10.15 -7.79
CA CYS A 24 -2.52 -9.62 -8.05
C CYS A 24 -2.33 -9.23 -9.52
N ALA A 25 -2.83 -10.04 -10.47
CA ALA A 25 -2.80 -9.70 -11.90
C ALA A 25 -3.61 -8.43 -12.25
N SER A 26 -4.56 -8.04 -11.40
CA SER A 26 -5.35 -6.82 -11.56
C SER A 26 -4.80 -5.61 -10.81
N LEU A 27 -3.82 -5.82 -9.94
CA LEU A 27 -3.30 -4.82 -9.02
C LEU A 27 -2.67 -3.65 -9.78
N ARG A 28 -3.09 -2.44 -9.43
CA ARG A 28 -2.43 -1.19 -9.82
C ARG A 28 -2.07 -0.43 -8.57
N VAL A 29 -0.80 -0.02 -8.44
CA VAL A 29 -0.31 0.72 -7.27
C VAL A 29 0.26 2.07 -7.69
N SER A 30 -0.18 3.12 -7.00
CA SER A 30 0.35 4.48 -7.12
C SER A 30 0.67 5.06 -5.76
N PHE A 31 1.54 6.06 -5.73
CA PHE A 31 1.93 6.77 -4.53
C PHE A 31 1.67 8.25 -4.69
N THR A 32 1.25 8.88 -3.61
CA THR A 32 0.99 10.31 -3.56
C THR A 32 1.74 10.94 -2.39
N ARG A 33 2.15 12.18 -2.59
CA ARG A 33 2.56 13.07 -1.51
C ARG A 33 1.28 13.61 -0.87
N LEU A 34 1.16 13.45 0.45
CA LEU A 34 0.08 14.00 1.26
C LEU A 34 0.59 15.26 1.97
N PHE A 35 -0.14 16.35 1.84
CA PHE A 35 0.18 17.63 2.47
C PHE A 35 -0.65 17.86 3.74
N ILE A 36 -0.21 18.80 4.58
CA ILE A 36 -0.85 19.15 5.86
C ILE A 36 -2.30 19.62 5.65
N ASP A 37 -2.60 20.24 4.51
CA ASP A 37 -3.95 20.67 4.14
C ASP A 37 -4.86 19.52 3.64
N GLY A 38 -4.35 18.28 3.64
CA GLY A 38 -5.05 17.10 3.18
C GLY A 38 -5.06 16.92 1.66
N SER A 39 -4.46 17.84 0.90
CA SER A 39 -4.32 17.68 -0.54
C SER A 39 -3.28 16.61 -0.88
N GLU A 40 -3.46 15.98 -2.05
CA GLU A 40 -2.55 14.97 -2.56
C GLU A 40 -2.07 15.31 -3.97
N ARG A 41 -0.82 14.93 -4.25
CA ARG A 41 -0.30 14.92 -5.62
C ARG A 41 0.45 13.63 -5.91
N PRO A 42 0.53 13.19 -7.17
CA PRO A 42 1.40 12.07 -7.54
C PRO A 42 2.82 12.27 -7.04
N LEU A 43 3.39 11.21 -6.45
CA LEU A 43 4.79 11.17 -6.06
C LEU A 43 5.65 11.08 -7.34
N ARG A 44 6.69 11.91 -7.43
CA ARG A 44 7.64 11.83 -8.55
C ARG A 44 8.67 10.73 -8.28
N ALA A 45 9.14 10.05 -9.31
CA ALA A 45 10.01 8.88 -9.18
C ALA A 45 11.34 9.17 -8.44
N ASP A 46 11.85 10.38 -8.59
CA ASP A 46 13.11 10.89 -8.03
C ASP A 46 12.90 11.74 -6.75
N GLU A 47 11.66 11.87 -6.29
CA GLU A 47 11.34 12.69 -5.12
C GLU A 47 11.79 12.01 -3.83
N ARG A 48 12.45 12.80 -2.98
CA ARG A 48 12.85 12.38 -1.64
C ARG A 48 11.67 12.47 -0.68
N LEU A 49 11.45 11.40 0.08
CA LEU A 49 10.36 11.32 1.05
C LEU A 49 10.69 11.93 2.41
N ASP A 50 11.88 12.52 2.52
CA ASP A 50 12.42 13.06 3.76
C ASP A 50 11.53 14.22 4.33
N ASP A 51 10.76 14.91 3.47
CA ASP A 51 9.99 16.11 3.80
C ASP A 51 8.45 15.95 3.70
N GLY A 52 7.87 15.02 4.49
CA GLY A 52 6.42 14.91 4.73
C GLY A 52 5.82 13.54 4.40
N ASP A 53 4.50 13.49 4.27
CA ASP A 53 3.76 12.22 4.27
C ASP A 53 3.59 11.62 2.87
N VAL A 54 3.60 10.28 2.79
CA VAL A 54 3.35 9.55 1.55
C VAL A 54 2.25 8.52 1.74
N ARG A 55 1.26 8.53 0.84
CA ARG A 55 0.17 7.56 0.85
C ARG A 55 0.29 6.62 -0.34
N VAL A 56 0.12 5.32 -0.08
CA VAL A 56 -0.05 4.32 -1.13
C VAL A 56 -1.53 4.18 -1.45
N HIS A 57 -1.82 4.09 -2.74
CA HIS A 57 -3.13 3.81 -3.29
C HIS A 57 -3.05 2.53 -4.12
N TRP A 58 -4.12 1.75 -4.10
CA TRP A 58 -4.26 0.56 -4.93
C TRP A 58 -5.60 0.50 -5.62
N GLN A 59 -5.62 -0.21 -6.75
CA GLN A 59 -6.84 -0.70 -7.38
C GLN A 59 -6.71 -2.21 -7.58
N ILE A 60 -7.69 -2.96 -7.12
CA ILE A 60 -7.75 -4.43 -7.21
C ILE A 60 -9.14 -4.79 -7.73
N LEU A 61 -9.18 -5.54 -8.84
CA LEU A 61 -10.43 -5.96 -9.51
C LEU A 61 -11.42 -4.82 -9.80
N GLY A 62 -10.93 -3.58 -9.96
CA GLY A 62 -11.76 -2.40 -10.23
C GLY A 62 -12.15 -1.60 -8.99
N GLU A 63 -11.88 -2.11 -7.79
CA GLU A 63 -12.15 -1.43 -6.52
C GLU A 63 -10.90 -0.72 -6.01
N SER A 64 -11.05 0.48 -5.44
CA SER A 64 -9.94 1.33 -5.00
C SER A 64 -9.82 1.37 -3.49
N GLY A 65 -8.59 1.40 -2.98
CA GLY A 65 -8.28 1.58 -1.58
C GLY A 65 -6.94 2.29 -1.38
N SER A 66 -6.64 2.62 -0.13
CA SER A 66 -5.41 3.30 0.25
C SER A 66 -5.05 2.98 1.69
N ALA A 67 -3.78 3.07 2.04
CA ALA A 67 -3.34 2.95 3.42
C ALA A 67 -3.21 4.30 4.12
N ARG A 68 -2.99 4.25 5.44
CA ARG A 68 -2.44 5.36 6.21
C ARG A 68 -1.11 5.82 5.61
N ALA A 69 -0.82 7.11 5.77
CA ALA A 69 0.37 7.70 5.17
C ALA A 69 1.64 7.37 5.96
N LEU A 70 2.72 7.03 5.25
CA LEU A 70 4.09 6.97 5.74
C LEU A 70 4.51 8.35 6.23
N GLN A 71 4.80 8.47 7.53
CA GLN A 71 5.27 9.72 8.14
C GLN A 71 6.80 9.83 8.04
N PRO A 72 7.37 11.05 8.02
CA PRO A 72 8.82 11.26 8.10
C PRO A 72 9.46 10.50 9.27
N GLY A 73 10.58 9.83 8.99
CA GLY A 73 11.32 9.06 10.00
C GLY A 73 10.74 7.68 10.35
N THR A 74 9.61 7.29 9.76
CA THR A 74 9.04 5.94 9.93
C THR A 74 9.84 4.92 9.11
N ASP A 75 10.06 3.73 9.68
CA ASP A 75 10.68 2.61 8.97
C ASP A 75 9.72 2.05 7.89
N LEU A 76 10.27 1.68 6.73
CA LEU A 76 9.53 1.00 5.66
C LEU A 76 8.91 -0.32 6.13
N ALA A 77 9.53 -1.02 7.09
CA ALA A 77 8.96 -2.24 7.65
C ALA A 77 7.66 -1.96 8.42
N ASP A 78 7.62 -0.90 9.23
CA ASP A 78 6.42 -0.51 9.95
C ASP A 78 5.33 0.01 9.00
N PHE A 79 5.73 0.73 7.96
CA PHE A 79 4.82 1.14 6.90
C PHE A 79 4.23 -0.05 6.15
N ALA A 80 5.03 -1.06 5.79
CA ALA A 80 4.55 -2.27 5.16
C ALA A 80 3.52 -3.02 6.03
N ARG A 81 3.72 -3.07 7.36
CA ARG A 81 2.74 -3.62 8.30
C ARG A 81 1.44 -2.80 8.34
N ALA A 82 1.53 -1.48 8.31
CA ALA A 82 0.35 -0.62 8.25
C ALA A 82 -0.43 -0.85 6.94
N VAL A 83 0.27 -0.93 5.81
CA VAL A 83 -0.33 -1.27 4.51
C VAL A 83 -0.98 -2.65 4.54
N GLN A 84 -0.33 -3.64 5.15
CA GLN A 84 -0.89 -4.98 5.30
C GLN A 84 -2.21 -4.97 6.09
N SER A 85 -2.25 -4.24 7.20
CA SER A 85 -3.47 -4.07 8.00
C SER A 85 -4.58 -3.40 7.21
N ASP A 86 -4.28 -2.29 6.55
CA ASP A 86 -5.29 -1.51 5.82
C ASP A 86 -5.77 -2.27 4.56
N LEU A 87 -4.90 -3.08 3.94
CA LEU A 87 -5.24 -3.98 2.84
C LEU A 87 -6.16 -5.11 3.31
N GLN A 88 -5.96 -5.63 4.53
CA GLN A 88 -6.82 -6.67 5.11
C GLN A 88 -8.25 -6.15 5.28
N ASP A 89 -8.39 -4.96 5.84
CA ASP A 89 -9.69 -4.32 6.02
C ASP A 89 -10.36 -4.07 4.66
N PHE A 90 -9.61 -3.56 3.68
CA PHE A 90 -10.11 -3.37 2.32
C PHE A 90 -10.62 -4.67 1.68
N ILE A 91 -9.87 -5.78 1.79
CA ILE A 91 -10.30 -7.07 1.25
C ILE A 91 -11.56 -7.56 1.95
N ALA A 92 -11.64 -7.44 3.28
CA ALA A 92 -12.79 -7.89 4.04
C ALA A 92 -14.08 -7.10 3.73
N GLU A 93 -13.94 -5.86 3.24
CA GLU A 93 -15.05 -4.98 2.85
C GLU A 93 -15.33 -4.97 1.34
N SER A 94 -14.44 -5.54 0.51
CA SER A 94 -14.60 -5.55 -0.94
C SER A 94 -15.61 -6.58 -1.41
N SER A 95 -16.14 -6.38 -2.63
CA SER A 95 -17.09 -7.33 -3.23
C SER A 95 -16.46 -8.70 -3.52
N PHE A 96 -15.16 -8.74 -3.78
CA PHE A 96 -14.42 -9.97 -4.11
C PHE A 96 -13.87 -10.69 -2.87
N GLY A 97 -13.81 -10.03 -1.73
CA GLY A 97 -13.16 -10.52 -0.51
C GLY A 97 -14.04 -10.49 0.73
N TRP A 98 -15.32 -10.14 0.60
CA TRP A 98 -16.24 -9.92 1.72
C TRP A 98 -16.13 -10.99 2.83
N GLY A 99 -15.77 -10.54 4.02
CA GLY A 99 -15.63 -11.39 5.22
C GLY A 99 -14.42 -12.33 5.24
N LEU A 100 -13.50 -12.24 4.27
CA LEU A 100 -12.27 -13.03 4.28
C LEU A 100 -11.21 -12.40 5.17
N LEU A 101 -10.71 -13.16 6.13
CA LEU A 101 -9.52 -12.83 6.92
C LEU A 101 -8.27 -13.41 6.26
N ARG A 102 -7.37 -12.54 5.78
CA ARG A 102 -6.09 -12.91 5.18
C ARG A 102 -4.95 -12.40 6.06
N GLY A 103 -4.05 -13.30 6.40
CA GLY A 103 -2.80 -12.99 7.09
C GLY A 103 -1.61 -13.28 6.21
N PRO A 104 -0.37 -13.04 6.70
CA PRO A 104 0.83 -13.55 6.05
C PRO A 104 0.62 -15.03 5.72
N ARG A 105 0.84 -15.43 4.47
CA ARG A 105 0.89 -16.86 4.11
C ARG A 105 2.05 -17.43 4.91
N SER A 106 1.75 -18.06 6.04
CA SER A 106 2.78 -18.70 6.84
C SER A 106 3.45 -19.73 5.94
N SER A 107 4.72 -19.49 5.60
CA SER A 107 5.58 -20.49 5.00
C SER A 107 5.70 -21.64 6.01
N LEU A 108 4.91 -22.68 5.78
CA LEU A 108 5.20 -24.02 6.28
C LEU A 108 6.40 -24.60 5.54
#